data_AF-A0A382RJA5-F1
#
_entry.id   AF-A0A382RJA5-F1
#
_cell.length_a   1.000
_cell.length_b   1.000
_cell.length_c   1.000
_cell.angle_alpha   90.00
_cell.angle_beta   90.00
_cell.angle_gamma   90.00
#
_symmetry.space_group_name_H-M   'P 1'
#
loop_
_entity.id
_entity.type
_entity.pdbx_description
1 polymer ?
#
loop_
_entity_poly.entity_id
_entity_poly.type
_entity_poly.pdbx_seq_one_letter_code
_entity_poly.pdbx_strand_id
1 'polypeptide(L)'
;MLTRLALFDLDNTLLAGDSDNAWGEFLIRKRLVDEDSHRTQNNEFYKHYLGGVLDIHAYVQFTLSPISDYSKLQRESLRAEFVEEEV
;
A
#
# COMPACT_ATOMS: atom_id res chain seq x y z
N MET A 1 27.04 -6.12 27.06
CA MET A 1 27.16 -5.93 25.60
C MET A 1 26.55 -4.59 25.25
N LEU A 2 27.11 -3.88 24.27
CA LEU A 2 26.47 -2.70 23.69
C LEU A 2 25.29 -3.14 22.82
N THR A 3 24.14 -2.50 23.00
CA THR A 3 22.98 -2.66 22.14
C THR A 3 23.29 -2.06 20.77
N ARG A 4 23.05 -2.81 19.70
CA ARG A 4 23.19 -2.33 18.31
C ARG A 4 21.81 -2.23 17.69
N LEU A 5 21.53 -1.10 17.02
CA LEU A 5 20.30 -0.84 16.28
C LEU A 5 20.64 -0.81 14.78
N ALA A 6 19.83 -1.50 13.98
CA ALA A 6 19.84 -1.41 12.52
C ALA A 6 18.42 -1.10 12.05
N LEU A 7 18.31 -0.19 11.09
CA LEU A 7 17.05 0.21 10.48
C LEU A 7 17.10 -0.19 9.01
N PHE A 8 16.04 -0.80 8.52
CA PHE A 8 15.87 -1.16 7.12
C PHE A 8 14.56 -0.57 6.64
N ASP A 9 14.62 0.03 5.47
CA ASP A 9 13.42 0.33 4.71
C ASP A 9 12.89 -0.96 4.06
N LEU A 10 11.65 -0.93 3.57
CA LEU A 10 10.97 -2.10 3.02
C LEU A 10 11.08 -2.15 1.49
N ASP A 11 10.33 -1.28 0.81
CA ASP A 11 10.21 -1.28 -0.64
C ASP A 11 11.50 -0.83 -1.31
N ASN A 12 11.84 -1.48 -2.42
CA ASN A 12 13.11 -1.31 -3.13
C ASN A 12 14.37 -1.48 -2.26
N THR A 13 14.23 -2.06 -1.05
CA THR A 13 15.32 -2.28 -0.08
C THR A 13 15.37 -3.73 0.36
N LEU A 14 14.34 -4.20 1.07
CA LEU A 14 14.17 -5.60 1.46
C LEU A 14 13.30 -6.36 0.45
N LEU A 15 12.33 -5.68 -0.17
CA LEU A 15 11.49 -6.21 -1.22
C LEU A 15 11.94 -5.69 -2.59
N ALA A 16 11.91 -6.58 -3.59
CA ALA A 16 12.17 -6.21 -4.99
C ALA A 16 10.87 -5.71 -5.64
N GLY A 17 10.41 -4.54 -5.23
CA GLY A 17 9.17 -3.95 -5.73
C GLY A 17 8.64 -2.83 -4.85
N ASP A 18 7.43 -2.39 -5.19
CA ASP A 18 6.64 -1.37 -4.50
C ASP A 18 5.37 -2.04 -3.96
N SER A 19 5.36 -2.32 -2.66
CA SER A 19 4.25 -2.99 -1.98
C SER A 19 2.98 -2.14 -1.90
N ASP A 20 3.10 -0.80 -1.88
CA ASP A 20 1.95 0.11 -1.89
C ASP A 20 1.24 0.08 -3.24
N ASN A 21 1.99 0.09 -4.35
CA ASN A 21 1.40 -0.08 -5.68
C ASN A 21 0.80 -1.48 -5.86
N ALA A 22 1.51 -2.53 -5.44
CA ALA A 22 1.01 -3.91 -5.50
C ALA A 22 -0.29 -4.08 -4.70
N TRP A 23 -0.40 -3.44 -3.53
CA TRP A 23 -1.62 -3.44 -2.74
C TRP A 23 -2.81 -2.83 -3.50
N GLY A 24 -2.61 -1.70 -4.18
CA GLY A 24 -3.64 -1.08 -5.02
C GLY A 24 -4.13 -2.02 -6.13
N GLU A 25 -3.21 -2.69 -6.82
CA GLU A 25 -3.52 -3.69 -7.86
C GLU A 25 -4.29 -4.89 -7.30
N PHE A 26 -3.88 -5.39 -6.14
CA PHE A 26 -4.57 -6.47 -5.45
C PHE A 26 -6.01 -6.09 -5.12
N LEU A 27 -6.26 -4.89 -4.57
CA LEU A 27 -7.61 -4.41 -4.28
C LEU A 27 -8.50 -4.34 -5.55
N ILE A 28 -7.93 -3.93 -6.69
CA ILE A 28 -8.62 -3.92 -7.99
C ILE A 28 -8.99 -5.34 -8.40
N ARG A 29 -8.05 -6.29 -8.35
CA ARG A 29 -8.33 -7.70 -8.72
C ARG A 29 -9.39 -8.33 -7.83
N LYS A 30 -9.40 -7.98 -6.53
CA LYS A 30 -10.41 -8.41 -5.55
C LYS A 30 -11.74 -7.67 -5.70
N ARG A 31 -11.84 -6.71 -6.62
CA ARG A 31 -13.02 -5.85 -6.88
C ARG A 31 -13.48 -5.09 -5.63
N LEU A 32 -12.53 -4.72 -4.78
CA LEU A 32 -12.78 -3.92 -3.58
C LEU A 32 -12.79 -2.41 -3.87
N VAL A 33 -12.26 -2.04 -5.03
CA VAL A 33 -12.23 -0.68 -5.57
C VAL A 33 -12.58 -0.71 -7.05
N ASP A 34 -13.00 0.43 -7.58
CA ASP A 34 -13.17 0.62 -9.02
C ASP A 34 -11.80 0.80 -9.68
N GLU A 35 -11.57 0.07 -10.78
CA GLU A 35 -10.26 -0.02 -11.43
C GLU A 35 -9.78 1.33 -11.98
N ASP A 36 -10.62 1.97 -12.79
CA ASP A 36 -10.24 3.19 -13.52
C ASP A 36 -9.98 4.35 -12.56
N SER A 37 -10.89 4.57 -11.60
CA SER A 37 -10.74 5.63 -10.62
C SER A 37 -9.55 5.39 -9.69
N HIS A 38 -9.34 4.15 -9.22
CA HIS A 38 -8.25 3.84 -8.31
C HIS A 38 -6.88 3.98 -8.98
N ARG A 39 -6.67 3.42 -10.18
CA ARG A 39 -5.42 3.58 -10.92
C ARG A 39 -5.13 5.04 -11.23
N THR A 40 -6.15 5.79 -11.65
CA THR A 40 -6.01 7.23 -11.95
C THR A 40 -5.56 7.99 -10.71
N GLN A 41 -6.23 7.79 -9.58
CA GLN A 41 -5.89 8.48 -8.34
C GLN A 41 -4.51 8.08 -7.79
N ASN A 42 -4.16 6.78 -7.84
CA ASN A 42 -2.82 6.32 -7.44
C ASN A 42 -1.73 6.94 -8.30
N ASN A 43 -1.93 7.03 -9.62
CA ASN A 43 -1.00 7.67 -10.55
C ASN A 43 -0.81 9.17 -10.25
N GLU A 44 -1.86 9.89 -9.85
CA GLU A 44 -1.73 11.29 -9.44
C GLU A 44 -0.93 11.43 -8.13
N PHE A 45 -1.18 10.56 -7.15
CA PHE A 45 -0.35 10.52 -5.93
C PHE A 45 1.11 10.19 -6.26
N TYR A 46 1.37 9.24 -7.16
CA TYR A 46 2.72 8.91 -7.58
C TYR A 46 3.42 10.10 -8.26
N LYS A 47 2.72 10.88 -9.09
CA LYS A 47 3.25 12.13 -9.64
C LYS A 47 3.56 13.15 -8.55
N HIS A 48 2.69 13.32 -7.55
CA HIS A 48 2.95 14.21 -6.42
C HIS A 48 4.16 13.76 -5.60
N TYR A 49 4.35 12.44 -5.42
CA TYR A 49 5.52 11.86 -4.78
C TYR A 49 6.80 12.22 -5.55
N LEU A 50 6.84 11.95 -6.86
CA LEU A 50 7.98 12.31 -7.72
C LEU A 50 8.26 13.82 -7.73
N GLY A 51 7.21 14.63 -7.61
CA GLY A 51 7.31 16.09 -7.51
C GLY A 51 7.70 16.62 -6.13
N GLY A 52 7.80 15.78 -5.10
CA GLY A 52 8.10 16.19 -3.72
C GLY A 52 6.98 16.99 -3.05
N VAL A 53 5.75 16.91 -3.55
CA VAL A 53 4.57 17.67 -3.09
C VAL A 53 3.44 16.75 -2.58
N LEU A 54 3.75 15.48 -2.33
CA LEU A 54 2.77 14.52 -1.84
C LEU A 54 2.21 14.94 -0.48
N ASP A 55 0.89 15.07 -0.40
CA ASP A 55 0.19 15.03 0.88
C ASP A 55 0.11 13.57 1.35
N ILE A 56 0.99 13.23 2.29
CA ILE A 56 1.08 11.88 2.85
C ILE A 56 -0.20 11.46 3.59
N HIS A 57 -0.93 12.38 4.20
CA HIS A 57 -2.17 12.06 4.90
C HIS A 57 -3.28 11.72 3.93
N ALA A 58 -3.40 12.49 2.84
CA ALA A 58 -4.34 12.19 1.76
C ALA A 58 -4.03 10.85 1.10
N TYR A 59 -2.75 10.54 0.89
CA TYR A 59 -2.32 9.26 0.32
C TYR A 59 -2.69 8.07 1.21
N VAL A 60 -2.33 8.13 2.51
CA VAL A 60 -2.66 7.05 3.45
C VAL A 60 -4.17 6.89 3.62
N GLN A 61 -4.93 7.99 3.61
CA GLN A 61 -6.39 7.90 3.64
C GLN A 61 -6.92 7.19 2.41
N PHE A 62 -6.40 7.50 1.22
CA PHE A 62 -6.77 6.84 -0.03
C PHE A 62 -6.46 5.33 0.00
N THR A 63 -5.25 4.93 0.37
CA THR A 63 -4.85 3.50 0.36
C THR A 63 -5.59 2.65 1.38
N LEU A 64 -6.03 3.25 2.50
CA LEU A 64 -6.74 2.55 3.58
C LEU A 64 -8.27 2.64 3.49
N SER A 65 -8.82 3.62 2.75
CA SER A 65 -10.27 3.81 2.64
C SER A 65 -11.05 2.55 2.22
N PRO A 66 -10.57 1.70 1.30
CA PRO A 66 -11.31 0.51 0.88
C PRO A 66 -11.57 -0.51 1.99
N ILE A 67 -10.78 -0.44 3.08
CA ILE A 67 -10.81 -1.40 4.19
C ILE A 67 -11.05 -0.73 5.55
N SER A 68 -11.43 0.55 5.58
CA SER A 68 -11.61 1.31 6.83
C SER A 68 -12.65 0.67 7.77
N ASP A 69 -13.72 0.15 7.18
CA ASP A 69 -14.86 -0.40 7.89
C ASP A 69 -14.71 -1.89 8.19
N TYR A 70 -13.61 -2.51 7.74
CA TYR A 70 -13.36 -3.92 8.00
C TYR A 70 -13.02 -4.13 9.47
N SER A 71 -13.52 -5.23 10.04
CA SER A 71 -13.05 -5.71 11.34
C SER A 71 -11.57 -6.10 11.27
N LYS A 72 -10.92 -6.20 12.44
CA LYS A 72 -9.53 -6.65 12.54
C LYS A 72 -9.30 -7.99 11.84
N LEU A 73 -10.20 -8.96 12.05
CA LEU A 73 -10.08 -10.30 11.45
C LEU A 73 -10.18 -10.25 9.92
N GLN A 74 -11.08 -9.43 9.37
CA GLN A 74 -11.19 -9.25 7.92
C GLN A 74 -9.92 -8.64 7.33
N ARG A 75 -9.34 -7.62 7.97
CA ARG A 75 -8.07 -7.02 7.53
C ARG A 75 -6.91 -7.99 7.61
N GLU A 76 -6.82 -8.77 8.69
CA GLU A 76 -5.78 -9.78 8.86
C GLU A 76 -5.86 -10.87 7.79
N SER A 77 -7.08 -11.35 7.49
CA SER A 77 -7.31 -12.32 6.43
C SER A 77 -6.94 -11.77 5.05
N LEU A 78 -7.37 -10.54 4.75
CA LEU A 78 -7.08 -9.91 3.46
C LEU A 78 -5.58 -9.63 3.28
N ARG A 79 -4.91 -9.17 4.34
CA ARG A 79 -3.46 -8.97 4.33
C ARG A 79 -2.70 -10.28 4.15
N ALA A 80 -3.14 -11.37 4.79
CA ALA A 80 -2.50 -12.67 4.63
C ALA A 80 -2.58 -13.16 3.18
N GLU A 81 -3.73 -12.97 2.53
CA GLU A 81 -3.90 -13.29 1.11
C GLU A 81 -2.99 -12.43 0.21
N PHE A 82 -2.91 -11.12 0.45
CA PHE A 82 -2.00 -10.24 -0.29
C PHE A 82 -0.53 -10.67 -0.16
N VAL A 83 -0.07 -10.96 1.06
CA VAL A 83 1.31 -11.39 1.29
C VAL A 83 1.62 -12.69 0.55
N GLU A 84 0.71 -13.65 0.55
CA GLU A 84 0.92 -14.92 -0.17
C GLU A 84 0.96 -14.75 -1.70
N GLU A 85 0.18 -13.81 -2.25
CA GLU A 85 0.09 -13.59 -3.69
C GLU A 85 1.18 -12.67 -4.25
N GLU A 86 1.64 -11.66 -3.50
CA GLU A 86 2.40 -10.52 -4.04
C GLU A 86 3.78 -10.28 -3.39
N VAL A 87 4.10 -10.91 -2.24
CA VAL A 87 5.31 -10.62 -1.45
C VAL A 87 6.19 -11.86 -1.24
#